data_AF-A0AAV2Q8D2-F1
#
_entry.id   AF-A0AAV2Q8D2-F1
#
_cell.length_a   1.000
_cell.length_b   1.000
_cell.length_c   1.000
_cell.angle_alpha   90.00
_cell.angle_beta   90.00
_cell.angle_gamma   90.00
#
_symmetry.space_group_name_H-M   'P 1'
#
loop_
_entity.id
_entity.type
_entity.pdbx_description
1 polymer ?
#
loop_
_entity_poly.entity_id
_entity_poly.type
_entity_poly.pdbx_seq_one_letter_code
_entity_poly.pdbx_strand_id
1 'polypeptide(L)'
;VNGGKCGECGDPYQDPRPRQNEVKGLYGNGIIFKEFKVGEVIDVVVTIVANHRGWFEFRLCPMSSPGELVTQDCLNKHQLFIADGVNSTRYNLTKPTQKNFDTFGKG
;
A
#
# COMPACT_ATOMS: atom_id res chain seq x y z
N VAL A 1 -9.54 -15.85 13.84
CA VAL A 1 -9.95 -15.53 12.45
C VAL A 1 -8.74 -15.67 11.53
N ASN A 2 -8.82 -16.49 10.47
CA ASN A 2 -7.82 -16.73 9.40
C ASN A 2 -6.33 -16.89 9.79
N GLY A 3 -6.01 -17.21 11.05
CA GLY A 3 -4.63 -17.25 11.53
C GLY A 3 -3.88 -15.91 11.40
N GLY A 4 -4.59 -14.78 11.42
CA GLY A 4 -4.01 -13.45 11.23
C GLY A 4 -3.73 -13.06 9.78
N LYS A 5 -4.12 -13.91 8.81
CA LYS A 5 -3.92 -13.64 7.38
C LYS A 5 -4.96 -12.67 6.82
N CYS A 6 -4.54 -11.87 5.86
CA CYS A 6 -5.33 -10.93 5.08
C CYS A 6 -5.03 -11.13 3.59
N GLY A 7 -5.98 -10.83 2.70
CA GLY A 7 -5.70 -10.73 1.27
C GLY A 7 -4.80 -9.52 0.97
N GLU A 8 -4.05 -9.59 -0.13
CA GLU A 8 -3.04 -8.60 -0.50
C GLU A 8 -3.61 -7.18 -0.65
N CYS A 9 -4.89 -7.05 -0.97
CA CYS A 9 -5.61 -5.80 -1.14
C CYS A 9 -6.66 -5.53 -0.03
N GLY A 10 -6.54 -6.19 1.12
CA GLY A 10 -7.42 -5.97 2.30
C GLY A 10 -8.67 -6.85 2.35
N ASP A 11 -8.91 -7.67 1.31
CA ASP A 11 -10.03 -8.61 1.26
C ASP A 11 -9.87 -9.77 2.28
N PRO A 12 -10.98 -10.42 2.69
CA PRO A 12 -10.91 -11.63 3.52
C PRO A 12 -10.03 -12.72 2.89
N TYR A 13 -9.10 -13.26 3.67
CA TYR A 13 -8.12 -14.22 3.15
C TYR A 13 -8.75 -15.49 2.55
N GLN A 14 -9.90 -15.95 3.07
CA GLN A 14 -10.57 -17.16 2.59
C GLN A 14 -11.28 -17.00 1.24
N ASP A 15 -11.47 -15.76 0.77
CA ASP A 15 -12.14 -15.53 -0.51
C ASP A 15 -11.23 -16.00 -1.67
N PRO A 16 -11.81 -16.58 -2.73
CA PRO A 16 -11.03 -17.05 -3.87
C PRO A 16 -10.37 -15.88 -4.60
N ARG A 17 -9.19 -16.14 -5.18
CA ARG A 17 -8.51 -15.16 -6.04
C ARG A 17 -9.03 -15.24 -7.49
N PRO A 18 -9.12 -14.11 -8.22
CA PRO A 18 -8.92 -12.74 -7.74
C PRO A 18 -10.04 -12.32 -6.79
N ARG A 19 -9.65 -11.76 -5.63
CA ARG A 19 -10.61 -11.16 -4.70
C ARG A 19 -11.10 -9.83 -5.24
N GLN A 20 -12.13 -9.25 -4.62
CA GLN A 20 -12.81 -8.08 -5.18
C GLN A 20 -11.88 -6.89 -5.44
N ASN A 21 -10.91 -6.63 -4.55
CA ASN A 21 -9.96 -5.51 -4.68
C ASN A 21 -8.64 -5.88 -5.37
N GLU A 22 -8.46 -7.14 -5.76
CA GLU A 22 -7.28 -7.58 -6.51
C GLU A 22 -7.42 -7.33 -8.01
N VAL A 23 -6.29 -7.36 -8.72
CA VAL A 23 -6.25 -7.27 -10.19
C VAL A 23 -7.18 -8.33 -10.81
N LYS A 24 -8.05 -7.91 -11.74
CA LYS A 24 -9.15 -8.70 -12.35
C LYS A 24 -10.34 -8.99 -11.41
N GLY A 25 -10.31 -8.52 -10.17
CA GLY A 25 -11.46 -8.46 -9.29
C GLY A 25 -12.46 -7.38 -9.73
N LEU A 26 -13.60 -7.31 -9.05
CA LEU A 26 -14.68 -6.35 -9.33
C LEU A 26 -14.20 -4.88 -9.35
N TYR A 27 -13.24 -4.54 -8.48
CA TYR A 27 -12.70 -3.20 -8.34
C TYR A 27 -11.29 -3.05 -8.95
N GLY A 28 -10.59 -4.15 -9.24
CA GLY A 28 -9.23 -4.16 -9.80
C GLY A 28 -9.20 -4.17 -11.34
N ASN A 29 -9.82 -3.17 -11.96
CA ASN A 29 -10.11 -3.15 -13.40
C ASN A 29 -8.93 -2.69 -14.28
N GLY A 30 -7.72 -2.55 -13.73
CA GLY A 30 -6.51 -2.16 -14.47
C GLY A 30 -6.46 -0.68 -14.90
N ILE A 31 -7.31 0.17 -14.32
CA ILE A 31 -7.30 1.61 -14.58
C ILE A 31 -6.12 2.25 -13.84
N ILE A 32 -5.26 2.96 -14.56
CA ILE A 32 -4.15 3.72 -13.99
C ILE A 32 -4.69 5.07 -13.51
N PHE A 33 -4.65 5.31 -12.20
CA PHE A 33 -5.16 6.56 -11.59
C PHE A 33 -4.12 7.68 -11.58
N LYS A 34 -2.82 7.35 -11.51
CA LYS A 34 -1.73 8.32 -11.45
C LYS A 34 -0.44 7.74 -12.00
N GLU A 35 0.34 8.57 -12.68
CA GLU A 35 1.66 8.24 -13.21
C GLU A 35 2.73 9.02 -12.44
N PHE A 36 3.89 8.39 -12.28
CA PHE A 36 5.03 8.95 -11.56
C PHE A 36 6.33 8.62 -12.30
N LYS A 37 7.35 9.44 -12.11
CA LYS A 37 8.71 9.16 -12.59
C LYS A 37 9.44 8.23 -11.62
N VAL A 38 10.37 7.45 -12.15
CA VAL A 38 11.26 6.64 -11.31
C VAL A 38 12.09 7.56 -10.42
N GLY A 39 12.08 7.28 -9.10
CA GLY A 39 12.76 8.10 -8.10
C GLY A 39 12.01 9.37 -7.69
N GLU A 40 10.81 9.60 -8.22
CA GLU A 40 9.97 10.72 -7.77
C GLU A 40 9.57 10.52 -6.31
N VAL A 41 9.67 11.61 -5.53
CA VAL A 41 9.08 11.69 -4.19
C VAL A 41 7.62 12.08 -4.36
N ILE A 42 6.72 11.28 -3.79
CA ILE A 42 5.28 11.40 -3.98
C ILE A 42 4.58 11.67 -2.66
N ASP A 43 3.55 12.51 -2.68
CA ASP A 43 2.65 12.67 -1.55
C ASP A 43 1.59 11.57 -1.55
N VAL A 44 1.49 10.85 -0.44
CA VAL A 44 0.43 9.87 -0.17
C VAL A 44 -0.47 10.40 0.94
N VAL A 45 -1.78 10.30 0.71
CA VAL A 45 -2.79 10.78 1.65
C VAL A 45 -3.60 9.60 2.18
N VAL A 46 -3.52 9.37 3.50
CA VAL A 46 -4.32 8.37 4.21
C VAL A 46 -5.40 9.08 5.03
N THR A 47 -6.67 8.81 4.74
CA THR A 47 -7.78 9.35 5.53
C THR A 47 -8.05 8.45 6.75
N ILE A 48 -7.89 8.99 7.95
CA ILE A 48 -8.09 8.27 9.21
C ILE A 48 -9.44 8.69 9.83
N VAL A 49 -10.39 7.75 9.89
CA VAL A 49 -11.70 7.97 10.54
C VAL A 49 -11.68 7.66 12.05
N ALA A 50 -10.81 6.74 12.46
CA ALA A 50 -10.57 6.37 13.86
C ALA A 50 -9.08 6.04 14.04
N ASN A 51 -8.42 6.71 14.99
CA ASN A 51 -7.00 6.49 15.23
C ASN A 51 -6.80 5.36 16.27
N HIS A 52 -6.39 4.19 15.78
CA HIS A 52 -6.05 3.02 16.61
C HIS A 52 -4.56 2.94 16.99
N ARG A 53 -3.79 4.01 16.75
CA ARG A 53 -2.33 4.12 16.92
C ARG A 53 -1.59 3.18 15.96
N GLY A 54 -0.28 2.98 16.20
CA GLY A 54 0.57 2.14 15.36
C GLY A 54 1.24 2.93 14.24
N TRP A 55 1.44 2.29 13.09
CA TRP A 55 2.15 2.88 11.96
C TRP A 55 1.66 2.37 10.61
N PHE A 56 1.97 3.13 9.56
CA PHE A 56 1.78 2.72 8.17
C PHE A 56 3.12 2.38 7.50
N GLU A 57 3.06 1.49 6.51
CA GLU A 57 4.17 1.15 5.61
C GLU A 57 3.62 1.07 4.20
N PHE A 58 4.41 1.49 3.21
CA PHE A 58 4.04 1.46 1.80
C PHE A 58 4.97 0.55 1.03
N ARG A 59 4.41 -0.21 0.08
CA ARG A 59 5.13 -1.21 -0.72
C ARG A 59 4.67 -1.11 -2.16
N LEU A 60 5.56 -1.40 -3.09
CA LEU A 60 5.25 -1.55 -4.51
C LEU A 60 5.47 -3.00 -4.95
N CYS A 61 4.81 -3.43 -6.01
CA CYS A 61 5.15 -4.65 -6.70
C CYS A 61 5.25 -4.32 -8.19
N PRO A 62 6.44 -4.45 -8.82
CA PRO A 62 6.54 -4.26 -10.26
C PRO A 62 5.74 -5.35 -10.96
N MET A 63 4.81 -4.94 -11.83
CA MET A 63 4.08 -5.87 -12.69
C MET A 63 4.85 -6.02 -14.00
N SER A 64 5.06 -7.27 -14.42
CA SER A 64 5.75 -7.59 -15.67
C SER A 64 4.76 -7.67 -16.84
N SER A 65 3.48 -7.92 -16.56
CA SER A 65 2.41 -7.98 -17.55
C SER A 65 1.08 -7.41 -17.02
N PRO A 66 0.24 -6.81 -17.89
CA PRO A 66 -1.10 -6.40 -17.50
C PRO A 66 -1.92 -7.58 -16.98
N GLY A 67 -2.54 -7.42 -15.81
CA GLY A 67 -3.37 -8.47 -15.23
C GLY A 67 -2.63 -9.50 -14.38
N GLU A 68 -1.34 -9.29 -14.12
CA GLU A 68 -0.58 -10.08 -13.14
C GLU A 68 -1.11 -9.87 -11.73
N LEU A 69 -1.26 -10.96 -10.97
CA LEU A 69 -1.71 -10.90 -9.58
C LEU A 69 -0.56 -10.45 -8.67
N VAL A 70 -0.80 -9.43 -7.86
CA VAL A 70 0.12 -9.03 -6.80
C VAL A 70 0.19 -10.12 -5.73
N THR A 71 1.39 -10.35 -5.22
CA THR A 71 1.66 -11.27 -4.10
C THR A 71 2.32 -10.53 -2.95
N GLN A 72 2.08 -10.99 -1.72
CA GLN A 72 2.73 -10.42 -0.54
C GLN A 72 4.26 -10.54 -0.62
N ASP A 73 4.78 -11.62 -1.19
CA ASP A 73 6.22 -11.83 -1.37
C ASP A 73 6.86 -10.79 -2.30
N CYS A 74 6.15 -10.37 -3.34
CA CYS A 74 6.61 -9.28 -4.20
C CYS A 74 6.63 -7.95 -3.45
N LEU A 75 5.55 -7.62 -2.75
CA LEU A 75 5.44 -6.38 -1.97
C LEU A 75 6.54 -6.28 -0.91
N ASN A 76 6.84 -7.39 -0.23
CA ASN A 76 7.85 -7.44 0.82
C ASN A 76 9.27 -7.12 0.31
N LYS A 77 9.54 -7.28 -1.00
CA LYS A 77 10.84 -6.96 -1.60
C LYS A 77 11.01 -5.48 -1.93
N HIS A 78 9.93 -4.69 -1.93
CA HIS A 78 9.98 -3.30 -2.39
C HIS A 78 9.20 -2.36 -1.46
N GLN A 79 9.60 -2.35 -0.18
CA GLN A 79 9.12 -1.39 0.80
C GLN A 79 9.71 0.01 0.53
N LEU A 80 8.86 1.03 0.60
CA LEU A 80 9.24 2.42 0.35
C LEU A 80 9.71 3.10 1.64
N PHE A 81 10.60 4.07 1.47
CA PHE A 81 11.10 4.91 2.55
C PHE A 81 10.32 6.23 2.60
N ILE A 82 10.22 6.79 3.79
CA ILE A 82 9.65 8.11 4.01
C ILE A 82 10.69 9.15 3.56
N ALA A 83 10.26 10.13 2.79
CA ALA A 83 11.09 11.19 2.25
C ALA A 83 11.04 12.45 3.13
N ASP A 84 11.12 12.27 4.45
CA ASP A 84 11.14 13.32 5.48
C ASP A 84 12.54 13.53 6.08
N GLY A 85 13.55 12.88 5.51
CA GLY A 85 14.93 12.90 6.00
C GLY A 85 15.21 11.89 7.12
N VAL A 86 14.20 11.15 7.58
CA VAL A 86 14.37 10.03 8.51
C VAL A 86 14.50 8.74 7.71
N ASN A 87 15.56 7.96 7.96
CA ASN A 87 15.75 6.66 7.33
C ASN A 87 14.78 5.61 7.94
N SER A 88 13.50 5.76 7.63
CA SER A 88 12.40 4.93 8.15
C SER A 88 11.46 4.53 7.03
N THR A 89 10.88 3.34 7.17
CA THR A 89 9.79 2.83 6.34
C THR A 89 8.44 2.85 7.06
N ARG A 90 8.42 3.30 8.33
CA ARG A 90 7.26 3.29 9.22
C ARG A 90 6.85 4.70 9.58
N TYR A 91 5.61 5.03 9.24
CA TYR A 91 5.00 6.31 9.59
C TYR A 91 4.14 6.16 10.84
N ASN A 92 4.57 6.73 11.97
CA ASN A 92 3.92 6.52 13.27
C ASN A 92 2.73 7.47 13.50
N LEU A 93 1.57 6.89 13.83
CA LEU A 93 0.37 7.63 14.21
C LEU A 93 0.41 7.98 15.70
N THR A 94 1.07 9.09 16.03
CA THR A 94 1.26 9.52 17.43
C THR A 94 0.19 10.50 17.94
N LYS A 95 -0.66 11.07 17.07
CA LYS A 95 -1.67 12.08 17.46
C LYS A 95 -3.07 11.77 16.88
N PRO A 96 -4.17 12.03 17.64
CA PRO A 96 -5.53 11.67 17.26
C PRO A 96 -6.11 12.42 16.04
N THR A 97 -5.49 13.51 15.59
CA THR A 97 -5.91 14.29 14.42
C THR A 97 -4.71 14.51 13.50
N GLN A 98 -4.52 13.67 12.50
CA GLN A 98 -3.43 13.84 11.53
C GLN A 98 -4.02 14.40 10.25
N LYS A 99 -3.76 15.69 9.98
CA LYS A 99 -3.99 16.25 8.66
C LYS A 99 -2.94 15.64 7.73
N ASN A 100 -3.42 14.71 6.92
CA ASN A 100 -2.97 14.30 5.58
C ASN A 100 -1.79 15.11 5.04
N PHE A 101 -0.67 14.44 4.74
CA PHE A 101 0.30 14.64 3.64
C PHE A 101 1.64 14.05 4.10
N ASP A 102 2.01 12.86 3.59
CA ASP A 102 3.34 12.29 3.85
C ASP A 102 4.03 11.97 2.52
N THR A 103 5.29 12.39 2.41
CA THR A 103 6.13 12.18 1.23
C THR A 103 6.80 10.81 1.30
N PHE A 104 6.69 10.01 0.23
CA PHE A 104 7.36 8.72 0.08
C PHE A 104 8.22 8.72 -1.16
N GLY A 105 9.37 8.07 -1.11
CA GLY A 105 10.28 7.96 -2.25
C GLY A 105 10.99 6.60 -2.26
N LYS A 106 11.57 6.27 -3.41
CA LYS A 106 12.65 5.26 -3.45
C LYS A 106 13.95 5.98 -3.07
N GLY A 107 14.53 5.57 -1.94
CA GLY A 107 15.88 5.98 -1.55
C GLY A 107 16.95 5.47 -2.50
#